data_AF-A0AAU6XL36-F1
#
_entry.id   AF-A0AAU6XL36-F1
#
_cell.length_a   1.000
_cell.length_b   1.000
_cell.length_c   1.000
_cell.angle_alpha   90.00
_cell.angle_beta   90.00
_cell.angle_gamma   90.00
#
_symmetry.space_group_name_H-M   'P 1'
#
loop_
_entity.id
_entity.type
_entity.pdbx_description
1 polymer ?
#
loop_
_entity_poly.entity_id
_entity_poly.type
_entity_poly.pdbx_seq_one_letter_code
_entity_poly.pdbx_strand_id
1 'polypeptide(L)'
;MRKAGILNRHLAGALAELGHGDGVLVCDVGMPVPDGPRVVDLAFRAGVPAFAEVLDGLLAELVVEGATAAREVREANAECAALLDGLFPALELVPHERLKELSAGARLIVRTGEARPYANVLLRCGVFF
;
A
#
# COMPACT_ATOMS: atom_id res chain seq x y z
N MET A 1 -11.54 19.78 -12.13
CA MET A 1 -10.32 19.03 -12.50
C MET A 1 -9.25 19.33 -11.45
N ARG A 2 -8.58 18.32 -10.88
CA ARG A 2 -7.55 18.48 -9.84
C ARG A 2 -6.25 18.99 -10.51
N LYS A 3 -5.53 19.93 -9.88
CA LYS A 3 -4.32 20.56 -10.45
C LYS A 3 -3.01 19.84 -10.12
N ALA A 4 -2.97 19.06 -9.03
CA ALA A 4 -1.80 18.34 -8.53
C ALA A 4 -2.23 17.17 -7.63
N GLY A 5 -1.28 16.29 -7.30
CA GLY A 5 -1.52 15.06 -6.52
C GLY A 5 -2.16 13.95 -7.36
N ILE A 6 -2.74 12.97 -6.67
CA ILE A 6 -3.42 11.81 -7.20
C ILE A 6 -4.68 12.25 -7.97
N LEU A 7 -4.64 12.03 -9.28
CA LEU A 7 -5.75 12.42 -10.18
C LEU A 7 -6.86 11.37 -10.25
N ASN A 8 -6.57 10.12 -9.87
CA ASN A 8 -7.58 9.07 -9.87
C ASN A 8 -8.70 9.43 -8.87
N ARG A 9 -9.88 9.76 -9.40
CA ARG A 9 -11.03 10.23 -8.59
C ARG A 9 -11.46 9.24 -7.50
N HIS A 10 -11.33 7.94 -7.76
CA HIS A 10 -11.75 6.91 -6.82
C HIS A 10 -10.74 6.77 -5.68
N LEU A 11 -9.45 6.86 -5.99
CA LEU A 11 -8.38 6.90 -5.00
C LEU A 11 -8.44 8.20 -4.19
N ALA A 12 -8.43 9.36 -4.85
CA ALA A 12 -8.47 10.65 -4.18
C ALA A 12 -9.68 10.79 -3.23
N GLY A 13 -10.86 10.31 -3.66
CA GLY A 13 -12.03 10.26 -2.78
C GLY A 13 -11.85 9.31 -1.59
N ALA A 14 -11.28 8.12 -1.81
CA ALA A 14 -11.00 7.18 -0.73
C ALA A 14 -9.98 7.72 0.28
N LEU A 15 -8.93 8.42 -0.17
CA LEU A 15 -7.93 9.01 0.72
C LEU A 15 -8.52 10.12 1.60
N ALA A 16 -9.44 10.92 1.05
CA ALA A 16 -10.10 11.98 1.81
C ALA A 16 -11.04 11.48 2.92
N GLU A 17 -11.39 10.18 2.90
CA GLU A 17 -12.23 9.54 3.92
C GLU A 17 -11.40 8.90 5.06
N LEU A 18 -10.06 8.89 4.96
CA LEU A 18 -9.20 8.25 5.95
C LEU A 18 -9.05 9.10 7.23
N GLY A 19 -9.05 8.43 8.37
CA GLY A 19 -8.75 8.99 9.69
C GLY A 19 -7.50 8.36 10.32
N HIS A 20 -7.11 8.90 11.49
CA HIS A 20 -6.01 8.34 12.29
C HIS A 20 -6.32 6.89 12.70
N GLY A 21 -5.34 6.01 12.53
CA GLY A 21 -5.44 4.57 12.80
C GLY A 21 -5.97 3.73 11.64
N ASP A 22 -6.53 4.35 10.58
CA ASP A 22 -7.00 3.59 9.41
C ASP A 22 -5.84 2.88 8.70
N GLY A 23 -6.12 1.67 8.22
CA GLY A 23 -5.18 0.89 7.42
C GLY A 23 -5.34 1.12 5.91
N VAL A 24 -4.23 1.30 5.21
CA VAL A 24 -4.18 1.35 3.73
C VAL A 24 -3.20 0.29 3.23
N LEU A 25 -3.69 -0.77 2.60
CA LEU A 25 -2.83 -1.74 1.94
C LEU A 25 -2.52 -1.27 0.53
N VAL A 26 -1.24 -1.16 0.17
CA VAL A 26 -0.78 -1.08 -1.22
C VAL A 26 -0.26 -2.45 -1.61
N CYS A 27 -0.76 -3.03 -2.70
CA CYS A 27 -0.46 -4.42 -3.03
C CYS A 27 -0.12 -4.68 -4.50
N ASP A 28 0.57 -5.79 -4.73
CA ASP A 28 0.82 -6.39 -6.03
C ASP A 28 -0.44 -7.02 -6.63
N VAL A 29 -0.36 -7.49 -7.88
CA VAL A 29 -1.50 -8.12 -8.58
C VAL A 29 -1.92 -9.46 -7.97
N GLY A 30 -1.07 -10.12 -7.18
CA GLY A 30 -1.29 -11.45 -6.64
C GLY A 30 -1.92 -11.47 -5.24
N MET A 31 -1.87 -10.36 -4.50
CA MET A 31 -2.43 -10.28 -3.15
C MET A 31 -3.94 -10.54 -3.13
N PRO A 32 -4.44 -11.52 -2.35
CA PRO A 32 -5.88 -11.75 -2.22
C PRO A 32 -6.54 -10.56 -1.52
N VAL A 33 -7.72 -10.18 -2.02
CA VAL A 33 -8.51 -9.07 -1.50
C VAL A 33 -9.67 -9.64 -0.66
N PRO A 34 -9.67 -9.45 0.67
CA PRO A 34 -10.76 -9.91 1.52
C PRO A 34 -12.02 -9.05 1.34
N ASP A 35 -13.16 -9.57 1.79
CA ASP A 35 -14.40 -8.79 1.88
C ASP A 35 -14.29 -7.69 2.95
N GLY A 36 -14.85 -6.50 2.67
CA GLY A 36 -14.95 -5.40 3.62
C GLY A 36 -14.21 -4.12 3.21
N PRO A 37 -12.88 -4.13 3.00
CA PRO A 37 -12.13 -2.95 2.59
C PRO A 37 -12.62 -2.37 1.28
N ARG A 38 -12.56 -1.04 1.14
CA ARG A 38 -12.76 -0.39 -0.17
C ARG A 38 -11.57 -0.74 -1.05
N VAL A 39 -11.83 -1.12 -2.30
CA VAL A 39 -10.77 -1.47 -3.25
C VAL A 39 -10.70 -0.41 -4.34
N VAL A 40 -9.49 0.09 -4.60
CA VAL A 40 -9.19 0.87 -5.79
C VAL A 40 -8.14 0.10 -6.59
N ASP A 41 -8.61 -0.56 -7.65
CA ASP A 41 -7.75 -1.31 -8.55
C ASP A 41 -7.20 -0.38 -9.64
N LEU A 42 -5.88 -0.17 -9.61
CA LEU A 42 -5.15 0.61 -10.60
C LEU A 42 -4.46 -0.28 -11.63
N ALA A 43 -4.47 -1.60 -11.46
CA ALA A 43 -3.75 -2.52 -12.31
C ALA A 43 -4.27 -2.42 -13.75
N PHE A 44 -3.40 -1.98 -14.67
CA PHE A 44 -3.73 -1.92 -16.09
C PHE A 44 -3.10 -3.10 -16.84
N ARG A 45 -1.81 -3.35 -16.59
CA ARG A 45 -1.02 -4.46 -17.14
C ARG A 45 0.02 -4.89 -16.12
N ALA A 46 0.61 -6.06 -16.29
CA ALA A 46 1.72 -6.50 -15.44
C ALA A 46 2.86 -5.46 -15.46
N GLY A 47 3.26 -5.00 -14.28
CA GLY A 47 4.22 -3.93 -14.03
C GLY A 47 3.65 -2.50 -14.08
N VAL A 48 2.35 -2.29 -14.39
CA VAL A 48 1.81 -0.94 -14.67
C VAL A 48 0.46 -0.67 -13.96
N PRO A 49 0.39 0.32 -13.05
CA PRO A 49 1.51 1.12 -12.52
C PRO A 49 2.40 0.27 -11.58
N ALA A 50 3.68 0.66 -11.46
CA ALA A 50 4.62 -0.02 -10.56
C ALA A 50 4.29 0.25 -9.09
N PHE A 51 4.66 -0.67 -8.19
CA PHE A 51 4.40 -0.51 -6.76
C PHE A 51 5.04 0.76 -6.20
N ALA A 52 6.29 1.03 -6.57
CA ALA A 52 7.05 2.19 -6.10
C ALA A 52 6.38 3.52 -6.48
N GLU A 53 5.87 3.64 -7.71
CA GLU A 53 5.22 4.86 -8.21
C GLU A 53 3.92 5.15 -7.46
N VAL A 54 3.10 4.10 -7.23
CA VAL A 54 1.86 4.25 -6.47
C VAL A 54 2.16 4.59 -5.00
N LEU A 55 3.13 3.91 -4.39
CA LEU A 55 3.50 4.15 -3.00
C LEU A 55 4.04 5.57 -2.78
N ASP A 56 4.92 6.06 -3.66
CA ASP A 56 5.43 7.43 -3.59
C ASP A 56 4.31 8.47 -3.68
N GLY A 57 3.39 8.31 -4.65
CA GLY A 57 2.23 9.19 -4.79
C GLY A 57 1.31 9.18 -3.57
N LEU A 58 1.14 8.03 -2.92
CA LEU A 58 0.36 7.91 -1.68
C LEU A 58 1.04 8.60 -0.49
N LEU A 59 2.36 8.39 -0.32
CA LEU A 59 3.12 8.98 0.78
C LEU A 59 3.25 10.51 0.65
N ALA A 60 3.12 11.06 -0.55
CA ALA A 60 3.04 12.51 -0.75
C ALA A 60 1.74 13.14 -0.22
N GLU A 61 0.67 12.35 -0.01
CA GLU A 61 -0.64 12.84 0.46
C GLU A 61 -1.04 12.30 1.84
N LEU A 62 -0.44 11.20 2.29
CA LEU A 62 -0.78 10.54 3.54
C LEU A 62 0.23 10.83 4.65
N VAL A 63 -0.29 11.10 5.84
CA VAL A 63 0.50 10.99 7.07
C VAL A 63 0.49 9.53 7.49
N VAL A 64 1.67 8.92 7.57
CA VAL A 64 1.84 7.51 7.96
C VAL A 64 2.65 7.45 9.24
N GLU A 65 2.15 6.72 10.23
CA GLU A 65 2.82 6.51 11.52
C GLU A 65 3.37 5.09 11.71
N GLY A 66 3.03 4.18 10.80
CA GLY A 66 3.50 2.80 10.83
C GLY A 66 3.32 2.11 9.49
N ALA A 67 4.18 1.15 9.22
CA ALA A 67 4.12 0.33 8.02
C ALA A 67 4.46 -1.12 8.37
N THR A 68 3.71 -2.06 7.81
CA THR A 68 3.90 -3.50 8.00
C THR A 68 3.99 -4.19 6.65
N ALA A 69 5.00 -5.04 6.45
CA ALA A 69 5.19 -5.80 5.21
C ALA A 69 5.50 -7.28 5.49
N ALA A 70 5.43 -8.11 4.45
CA ALA A 70 5.77 -9.52 4.55
C ALA A 70 7.29 -9.70 4.60
N ARG A 71 7.83 -10.43 5.58
CA ARG A 71 9.28 -10.68 5.71
C ARG A 71 9.87 -11.40 4.51
N GLU A 72 9.06 -12.19 3.81
CA GLU A 72 9.42 -12.94 2.59
C GLU A 72 9.89 -12.02 1.46
N VAL A 73 9.52 -10.72 1.48
CA VAL A 73 10.02 -9.72 0.52
C VAL A 73 11.55 -9.63 0.53
N ARG A 74 12.19 -9.89 1.68
CA ARG A 74 13.65 -9.82 1.85
C ARG A 74 14.39 -10.83 0.97
N GLU A 75 13.81 -12.00 0.81
CA GLU A 75 14.43 -13.11 0.08
C GLU A 75 14.01 -13.12 -1.39
N ALA A 76 12.73 -12.82 -1.65
CA ALA A 76 12.15 -12.97 -2.98
C ALA A 76 12.11 -11.68 -3.82
N ASN A 77 12.31 -10.51 -3.21
CA ASN A 77 12.23 -9.22 -3.91
C ASN A 77 13.11 -8.15 -3.24
N ALA A 78 14.43 -8.28 -3.42
CA ALA A 78 15.43 -7.40 -2.82
C ALA A 78 15.24 -5.91 -3.15
N GLU A 79 14.75 -5.58 -4.36
CA GLU A 79 14.50 -4.19 -4.77
C GLU A 79 13.35 -3.57 -3.97
N CYS A 80 12.23 -4.30 -3.83
CA CYS A 80 11.11 -3.84 -3.01
C CYS A 80 11.50 -3.76 -1.53
N ALA A 81 12.27 -4.73 -1.03
CA ALA A 81 12.79 -4.70 0.33
C ALA A 81 13.62 -3.44 0.60
N ALA A 82 14.56 -3.10 -0.29
CA ALA A 82 15.40 -1.91 -0.17
C ALA A 82 14.58 -0.62 -0.26
N LEU A 83 13.57 -0.57 -1.13
CA LEU A 83 12.63 0.55 -1.20
C LEU A 83 11.90 0.76 0.14
N LEU A 84 11.32 -0.32 0.69
CA LEU A 84 10.56 -0.24 1.94
C LEU A 84 11.45 0.16 3.13
N ASP A 85 12.70 -0.32 3.18
CA ASP A 85 13.68 0.12 4.19
C ASP A 85 13.99 1.60 4.10
N GLY A 86 14.16 2.11 2.88
CA GLY A 86 14.47 3.52 2.65
C GLY A 86 13.31 4.44 3.05
N LEU A 87 12.07 3.98 2.88
CA LEU A 87 10.87 4.75 3.20
C LEU A 87 10.46 4.62 4.67
N PHE A 88 10.72 3.47 5.31
CA PHE A 88 10.20 3.15 6.64
C PHE A 88 11.31 2.59 7.57
N PRO A 89 12.02 3.46 8.31
CA PRO A 89 13.07 3.03 9.24
C PRO A 89 12.59 2.07 10.35
N ALA A 90 11.30 2.12 10.69
CA ALA A 90 10.66 1.26 11.68
C ALA A 90 9.65 0.29 11.03
N LEU A 91 9.96 -0.22 9.83
CA LEU A 91 9.14 -1.18 9.11
C LEU A 91 8.96 -2.46 9.94
N GLU A 92 7.71 -2.82 10.24
CA GLU A 92 7.38 -4.09 10.86
C GLU A 92 7.34 -5.20 9.81
N LEU A 93 8.03 -6.31 10.07
CA LEU A 93 8.02 -7.48 9.20
C LEU A 93 7.28 -8.65 9.85
N VAL A 94 6.26 -9.14 9.16
CA VAL A 94 5.41 -10.26 9.60
C VAL A 94 5.44 -11.39 8.56
N PRO A 95 5.04 -12.64 8.89
CA PRO A 95 4.79 -13.63 7.85
C PRO A 95 3.75 -13.13 6.84
N HIS A 96 3.86 -13.53 5.57
CA HIS A 96 2.91 -13.12 4.54
C HIS A 96 1.44 -13.49 4.86
N GLU A 97 1.22 -14.67 5.47
CA GLU A 97 -0.12 -15.06 5.94
C GLU A 97 -0.68 -14.09 6.99
N ARG A 98 0.17 -13.60 7.90
CA ARG A 98 -0.25 -12.59 8.87
C ARG A 98 -0.59 -11.26 8.21
N LEU A 99 0.15 -10.86 7.18
CA LEU A 99 -0.17 -9.66 6.41
C LEU A 99 -1.54 -9.78 5.71
N LYS A 100 -1.90 -10.97 5.19
CA LYS A 100 -3.23 -11.24 4.63
C LYS A 100 -4.33 -11.09 5.68
N GLU A 101 -4.13 -11.63 6.88
CA GLU A 101 -5.09 -11.47 7.98
C GLU A 101 -5.30 -9.99 8.35
N LEU A 102 -4.20 -9.24 8.47
CA LEU A 102 -4.24 -7.81 8.78
C LEU A 102 -4.93 -7.00 7.68
N SER A 103 -4.80 -7.40 6.40
CA SER A 103 -5.43 -6.71 5.28
C SER A 103 -6.95 -6.66 5.34
N ALA A 104 -7.59 -7.62 6.02
CA ALA A 104 -9.05 -7.62 6.20
C ALA A 104 -9.54 -6.45 7.07
N GLY A 105 -8.68 -5.94 7.95
CA GLY A 105 -8.96 -4.74 8.75
C GLY A 105 -8.61 -3.42 8.06
N ALA A 106 -8.05 -3.45 6.85
CA ALA A 106 -7.72 -2.23 6.13
C ALA A 106 -9.00 -1.46 5.74
N ARG A 107 -8.94 -0.13 5.82
CA ARG A 107 -10.00 0.74 5.30
C ARG A 107 -9.98 0.77 3.78
N LEU A 108 -8.78 0.73 3.20
CA LEU A 108 -8.53 0.85 1.77
C LEU A 108 -7.48 -0.17 1.31
N ILE A 109 -7.74 -0.78 0.16
CA ILE A 109 -6.78 -1.57 -0.62
C ILE A 109 -6.55 -0.86 -1.96
N VAL A 110 -5.29 -0.54 -2.25
CA VAL A 110 -4.83 0.02 -3.52
C VAL A 110 -4.04 -1.06 -4.25
N ARG A 111 -4.67 -1.68 -5.26
CA ARG A 111 -4.01 -2.70 -6.07
C ARG A 111 -3.23 -2.05 -7.20
N THR A 112 -1.95 -2.36 -7.27
CA THR A 112 -1.03 -1.87 -8.30
C THR A 112 -0.92 -2.89 -9.43
N GLY A 113 -0.24 -2.51 -10.53
CA GLY A 113 0.12 -3.46 -11.58
C GLY A 113 1.35 -4.29 -11.24
N GLU A 114 1.98 -4.11 -10.07
CA GLU A 114 3.22 -4.78 -9.70
C GLU A 114 3.10 -6.31 -9.80
N ALA A 115 4.07 -6.93 -10.48
CA ALA A 115 4.06 -8.36 -10.80
C ALA A 115 5.28 -9.09 -10.22
N ARG A 116 5.98 -8.46 -9.26
CA ARG A 116 7.07 -9.06 -8.49
C ARG A 116 6.57 -9.55 -7.13
N PRO A 117 7.14 -10.63 -6.57
CA PRO A 117 6.64 -11.23 -5.34
C PRO A 117 6.65 -10.28 -4.14
N TYR A 118 5.64 -10.40 -3.28
CA TYR A 118 5.55 -9.76 -1.96
C TYR A 118 5.68 -8.24 -1.96
N ALA A 119 5.37 -7.57 -3.06
CA ALA A 119 5.36 -6.12 -3.12
C ALA A 119 4.06 -5.56 -2.51
N ASN A 120 3.96 -5.70 -1.19
CA ASN A 120 2.79 -5.36 -0.39
C ASN A 120 3.23 -4.66 0.89
N VAL A 121 2.57 -3.54 1.22
CA VAL A 121 2.77 -2.83 2.49
C VAL A 121 1.42 -2.34 3.03
N LEU A 122 1.15 -2.63 4.29
CA LEU A 122 0.03 -2.08 5.03
C LEU A 122 0.50 -0.84 5.79
N LEU A 123 -0.01 0.32 5.38
CA LEU A 123 0.26 1.61 6.01
C LEU A 123 -0.79 1.86 7.10
N ARG A 124 -0.36 2.43 8.23
CA ARG A 124 -1.26 2.95 9.27
C ARG A 124 -1.25 4.47 9.22
N CYS A 125 -2.43 5.06 8.99
CA CYS A 125 -2.62 6.49 8.94
C CYS A 125 -2.33 7.13 10.31
N GLY A 126 -1.50 8.17 10.30
CA GLY A 126 -1.18 8.98 11.46
C GLY A 126 -2.05 10.23 11.56
N VAL A 127 -1.58 11.19 12.36
CA VAL A 127 -2.19 12.50 12.54
C VAL A 127 -1.15 13.59 12.28
N PHE A 128 -1.56 14.71 11.68
CA PHE A 128 -0.64 15.79 11.27
C PHE A 128 -0.37 16.84 12.37
N PHE A 129 -0.97 16.69 13.56
CA PHE A 129 -0.90 17.64 14.69
C PHE A 129 -0.52 16.96 15.99
#